data_AF-A0A9D4RH11-F1
#
_entry.id   AF-A0A9D4RH11-F1
#
_cell.length_a   1.000
_cell.length_b   1.000
_cell.length_c   1.000
_cell.angle_alpha   90.00
_cell.angle_beta   90.00
_cell.angle_gamma   90.00
#
_symmetry.space_group_name_H-M   'P 1'
#
loop_
_entity.id
_entity.type
_entity.pdbx_description
1 polymer ?
#
loop_
_entity_poly.entity_id
_entity_poly.type
_entity_poly.pdbx_seq_one_letter_code
_entity_poly.pdbx_strand_id
1 'polypeptide(L)' 'MELEGLKRGIAALREQGIQIKEIVTDRHMQIQKWLKDNHPEIKHLYDVWHVA' A
#
# COMPACT_ATOMS: atom_id res chain seq x y z
N MET A 1 -12.32 -2.91 -4.95
CA MET A 1 -11.88 -1.77 -5.79
C MET A 1 -10.59 -1.15 -5.26
N GLU A 2 -10.50 -0.87 -3.97
CA GLU A 2 -9.31 -0.22 -3.37
C GLU A 2 -8.01 -1.02 -3.54
N LEU A 3 -8.03 -2.34 -3.31
CA LEU A 3 -6.85 -3.19 -3.52
C LEU A 3 -6.33 -3.12 -4.96
N GLU A 4 -7.22 -3.17 -5.95
CA GLU A 4 -6.85 -3.07 -7.37
C GLU A 4 -6.36 -1.67 -7.75
N GLY A 5 -6.85 -0.63 -7.08
CA GLY A 5 -6.33 0.73 -7.20
C GLY A 5 -4.89 0.83 -6.66
N LEU A 6 -4.65 0.28 -5.46
CA LEU A 6 -3.33 0.23 -4.85
C LEU A 6 -2.31 -0.50 -5.73
N LYS A 7 -2.67 -1.69 -6.24
CA LYS A 7 -1.81 -2.47 -7.14
C LYS A 7 -1.39 -1.68 -8.36
N ARG A 8 -2.36 -1.03 -9.03
CA ARG A 8 -2.10 -0.20 -10.21
C ARG A 8 -1.24 1.02 -9.88
N GLY A 9 -1.48 1.68 -8.75
CA GLY A 9 -0.68 2.81 -8.29
C GLY A 9 0.77 2.42 -8.01
N ILE A 10 1.00 1.30 -7.32
CA ILE A 10 2.35 0.78 -7.05
C ILE A 10 3.06 0.41 -8.35
N ALA A 11 2.38 -0.27 -9.27
CA ALA A 11 2.94 -0.62 -10.57
C ALA A 11 3.39 0.63 -11.35
N ALA A 12 2.51 1.63 -11.46
CA ALA A 12 2.82 2.89 -12.14
C ALA A 12 4.03 3.62 -11.54
N LEU A 13 4.15 3.68 -10.21
CA LEU A 13 5.32 4.29 -9.55
C LEU A 13 6.61 3.51 -9.84
N ARG A 14 6.55 2.18 -9.83
CA ARG A 14 7.71 1.31 -10.13
C ARG A 14 8.15 1.41 -11.59
N GLU A 15 7.22 1.54 -12.52
CA GLU A 15 7.52 1.78 -13.94
C GLU A 15 8.30 3.08 -14.16
N GLN A 16 8.09 4.09 -13.30
CA GLN A 16 8.87 5.33 -13.29
C GLN A 16 10.19 5.23 -12.51
N GLY A 17 10.56 4.04 -12.02
CA GLY A 17 11.77 3.81 -11.22
C GLY A 17 11.67 4.36 -9.79
N ILE A 18 10.48 4.70 -9.31
CA ILE A 18 10.28 5.24 -7.96
C ILE A 18 10.28 4.10 -6.95
N GLN A 19 11.23 4.15 -6.00
CA GLN A 19 11.28 3.23 -4.89
C GLN A 19 10.34 3.70 -3.76
N ILE A 20 9.36 2.86 -3.42
CA ILE A 20 8.44 3.11 -2.32
C ILE A 20 9.02 2.48 -1.06
N LYS A 21 9.28 3.29 -0.03
CA LYS A 21 9.77 2.81 1.28
C LYS A 21 8.66 2.59 2.29
N GLU A 22 7.65 3.45 2.27
CA GLU A 22 6.55 3.43 3.24
C GLU A 22 5.22 3.72 2.54
N ILE A 23 4.14 3.08 3.02
CA ILE A 23 2.76 3.32 2.56
C ILE A 23 1.87 3.49 3.79
N VAL A 24 1.00 4.51 3.77
CA VAL A 24 -0.01 4.77 4.80
C VAL A 24 -1.39 4.54 4.19
N THR A 25 -2.23 3.72 4.80
CA THR A 25 -3.62 3.47 4.34
C THR A 25 -4.61 3.41 5.49
N ASP A 26 -5.91 3.46 5.20
CA ASP A 26 -6.94 3.07 6.16
C ASP A 26 -6.83 1.59 6.57
N ARG A 27 -7.61 1.19 7.59
CA ARG A 27 -7.68 -0.19 8.09
C ARG A 27 -8.44 -1.12 7.14
N HIS A 28 -7.86 -1.39 5.98
CA HIS A 28 -8.40 -2.34 5.01
C HIS A 28 -7.59 -3.66 5.05
N MET A 29 -8.20 -4.72 5.57
CA MET A 29 -7.56 -6.03 5.76
C MET A 29 -6.94 -6.63 4.49
N GLN A 30 -7.59 -6.48 3.33
CA GLN A 30 -7.06 -7.02 2.08
C GLN A 30 -5.78 -6.31 1.63
N ILE A 31 -5.71 -4.98 1.80
CA ILE A 31 -4.52 -4.18 1.52
C ILE A 31 -3.38 -4.59 2.45
N GLN A 32 -3.65 -4.65 3.76
CA GLN A 32 -2.65 -5.05 4.76
C GLN A 32 -2.05 -6.42 4.42
N LYS A 33 -2.91 -7.42 4.18
CA LYS A 33 -2.46 -8.78 3.82
C LYS A 33 -1.63 -8.76 2.54
N TRP A 34 -2.14 -8.10 1.50
CA TRP A 34 -1.48 -8.11 0.20
C TRP A 34 -0.10 -7.41 0.23
N LEU A 35 0.02 -6.26 0.91
CA LEU A 35 1.31 -5.59 1.12
C LEU A 35 2.28 -6.47 1.90
N LYS A 36 1.82 -7.12 2.97
CA LYS A 36 2.66 -8.04 3.76
C LYS A 36 3.15 -9.24 2.93
N ASP A 37 2.30 -9.80 2.08
CA ASP A 37 2.61 -11.00 1.31
C ASP A 37 3.46 -10.70 0.05
N ASN A 38 3.26 -9.55 -0.60
CA ASN A 38 3.86 -9.25 -1.92
C ASN A 38 4.93 -8.16 -1.87
N HIS A 39 4.89 -7.30 -0.85
CA HIS A 39 5.78 -6.16 -0.69
C HIS A 39 6.30 -6.02 0.76
N PRO A 40 6.91 -7.08 1.34
CA PRO A 40 7.40 -7.06 2.72
C PRO A 40 8.51 -6.02 2.95
N GLU A 41 9.15 -5.54 1.89
CA GLU A 41 10.14 -4.45 1.94
C GLU A 41 9.51 -3.08 2.21
N ILE A 42 8.21 -2.92 1.95
CA ILE A 42 7.49 -1.66 2.16
C ILE A 42 6.93 -1.64 3.59
N LYS A 43 7.31 -0.63 4.36
CA LYS A 43 6.73 -0.42 5.69
C LYS A 43 5.31 0.11 5.57
N HIS A 44 4.33 -0.70 5.99
CA HIS A 44 2.92 -0.33 6.01
C HIS A 44 2.52 0.28 7.35
N LEU A 45 1.85 1.43 7.31
CA LEU A 45 1.31 2.15 8.45
C LEU A 45 -0.18 2.43 8.24
N TYR A 46 -0.90 2.65 9.34
CA TYR A 46 -2.29 3.09 9.27
C TYR A 46 -2.41 4.60 9.32
N ASP A 47 -3.35 5.13 8.54
CA ASP A 47 -3.73 6.53 8.62
C ASP A 47 -4.41 6.81 9.97
N VAL A 48 -3.82 7.72 10.75
CA VAL A 48 -4.33 8.13 12.07
C VAL A 48 -5.38 9.23 11.97
N TRP A 49 -5.57 9.85 10.80
CA TRP A 49 -6.61 10.85 10.58
C TRP A 49 -7.99 10.21 10.42
N HIS A 50 -8.05 8.96 9.96
CA HIS A 50 -9.28 8.21 9.72
C HIS A 50 -9.45 7.05 10.73
N VAL A 51 -9.33 7.38 12.02
CA VAL A 51 -9.58 6.42 13.11
C VAL A 51 -11.05 6.49 13.51
N ALA A 52 -11.89 5.72 12.81
CA ALA A 52 -13.24 5.39 13.28
C ALA A 52 -13.22 4.13 14.16
#